data_AF-A0A6V7XK12-F1
#
_entry.id   AF-A0A6V7XK12-F1
#
_cell.length_a   1.000
_cell.length_b   1.000
_cell.length_c   1.000
_cell.angle_alpha   90.00
_cell.angle_beta   90.00
_cell.angle_gamma   90.00
#
_symmetry.space_group_name_H-M   'P 1'
#
loop_
_entity.id
_entity.type
_entity.pdbx_description
1 polymer ?
#
loop_
_entity_poly.entity_id
_entity_poly.type
_entity_poly.pdbx_seq_one_letter_code
_entity_poly.pdbx_strand_id
1 'polypeptide(L)' 'MRPEGSHTKMRITQDRKCFTCEARKTSTWYRHSIPEQYLCNSCYKIQQRLKKKTNKNQIEQESNK' A
#
# COMPACT_ATOMS: atom_id res chain seq x y z
N MET A 1 2.65 27.04 -36.80
CA MET A 1 2.26 25.69 -36.36
C MET A 1 2.74 25.50 -34.92
N ARG A 2 1.82 25.33 -33.96
CA ARG A 2 2.15 25.16 -32.53
C ARG A 2 2.21 23.65 -32.22
N PRO A 3 3.33 23.11 -31.71
CA PRO A 3 3.35 21.72 -31.27
C PRO A 3 2.64 21.62 -29.91
N GLU A 4 1.40 21.11 -29.96
CA GLU A 4 0.68 20.54 -28.82
C GLU A 4 1.35 19.19 -28.47
N GLY A 5 2.08 19.15 -27.37
CA GLY A 5 2.86 17.98 -26.99
C GLY A 5 3.31 18.05 -25.55
N SER A 6 2.34 18.22 -24.66
CA SER A 6 2.41 18.25 -23.21
C SER A 6 3.59 17.47 -22.62
N HIS A 7 4.59 18.25 -22.18
CA HIS A 7 5.53 17.83 -21.18
C HIS A 7 4.79 17.50 -19.88
N THR A 8 4.37 16.26 -19.72
CA THR A 8 4.30 15.67 -18.39
C THR A 8 5.16 14.42 -18.38
N LYS A 9 6.49 14.64 -18.41
CA LYS A 9 7.42 13.76 -17.71
C LYS A 9 7.00 13.76 -16.24
N MET A 10 5.94 13.03 -15.94
CA MET A 10 5.58 12.65 -14.59
C MET A 10 6.81 11.90 -14.12
N ARG A 11 7.64 12.56 -13.31
CA ARG A 11 8.77 11.94 -12.62
C ARG A 11 8.15 10.76 -11.86
N ILE A 12 8.22 9.58 -12.47
CA ILE A 12 8.02 8.33 -11.78
C ILE A 12 9.09 8.39 -10.71
N THR A 13 8.71 8.68 -9.47
CA THR A 13 9.60 8.58 -8.33
C THR A 13 10.08 7.14 -8.32
N GLN A 14 11.29 6.94 -8.83
CA GLN A 14 11.89 5.65 -9.09
C GLN A 14 11.83 4.80 -7.80
N ASP A 15 11.43 3.54 -7.97
CA ASP A 15 11.52 2.42 -7.03
C ASP A 15 10.54 2.23 -5.87
N ARG A 16 9.60 3.13 -5.59
CA ARG A 16 8.54 2.78 -4.62
C ARG A 16 7.38 2.07 -5.33
N LYS A 17 7.21 0.78 -5.01
CA LYS A 17 6.06 -0.03 -5.42
C LYS A 17 5.29 -0.54 -4.19
N CYS A 18 3.99 -0.73 -4.35
CA CYS A 18 3.20 -1.32 -3.28
C CYS A 18 3.57 -2.80 -3.12
N PHE A 19 3.88 -3.26 -1.92
CA PHE A 19 4.16 -4.68 -1.67
C PHE A 19 2.98 -5.59 -2.01
N THR A 20 1.75 -5.12 -1.80
CA THR A 20 0.54 -5.95 -1.96
C THR A 20 -0.01 -5.95 -3.38
N CYS A 21 0.00 -4.81 -4.07
CA CYS A 21 -0.64 -4.67 -5.39
C CYS A 21 0.31 -4.15 -6.48
N GLU A 22 1.59 -3.96 -6.14
CA GLU A 22 2.66 -3.50 -7.05
C GLU A 22 2.39 -2.16 -7.75
N ALA A 23 1.37 -1.41 -7.30
CA ALA A 23 1.05 -0.09 -7.79
C ALA A 23 2.28 0.80 -7.69
N ARG A 24 2.63 1.49 -8.78
CA ARG A 24 3.75 2.46 -8.87
C ARG A 24 3.28 3.91 -8.82
N LYS A 25 1.96 4.13 -8.89
CA LYS A 25 1.30 5.43 -8.83
C LYS A 25 0.39 5.45 -7.61
N THR A 26 0.71 6.27 -6.64
CA THR A 26 -0.13 6.50 -5.47
C THR A 26 0.12 7.90 -4.90
N SER A 27 -0.88 8.49 -4.29
CA SER A 27 -0.77 9.82 -3.66
C SER A 27 0.12 9.81 -2.42
N THR A 28 0.17 8.69 -1.69
CA THR A 28 0.91 8.59 -0.43
C THR A 28 1.36 7.15 -0.18
N TRP A 29 2.62 7.02 0.26
CA TRP A 29 3.26 5.77 0.62
C TRP A 29 3.31 5.60 2.13
N TYR A 30 2.82 4.46 2.62
CA TYR A 30 2.87 4.10 4.03
C TYR A 30 3.93 3.02 4.24
N ARG A 31 4.64 3.09 5.36
CA ARG A 31 5.58 2.03 5.75
C ARG A 31 4.80 0.81 6.24
N HIS A 32 5.19 -0.37 5.76
CA HIS A 32 4.72 -1.64 6.31
C HIS A 32 5.50 -1.97 7.59
N SER A 33 5.01 -2.95 8.37
CA SER A 33 5.75 -3.48 9.52
C SER A 33 7.02 -4.24 9.11
N ILE A 34 7.11 -4.67 7.85
CA ILE A 34 8.31 -5.30 7.29
C ILE A 34 9.25 -4.19 6.79
N PRO A 35 10.55 -4.23 7.16
CA PRO A 35 11.52 -3.26 6.68
C PRO A 35 11.55 -3.23 5.15
N GLU A 36 11.77 -2.03 4.59
CA GLU A 36 11.86 -1.79 3.14
C GLU A 36 10.58 -2.06 2.33
N GLN A 37 9.48 -2.48 2.96
CA GLN A 37 8.20 -2.66 2.30
C GLN A 37 7.31 -1.43 2.45
N TYR A 38 6.76 -0.98 1.32
CA TYR A 38 5.85 0.15 1.25
C TYR A 38 4.47 -0.28 0.77
N LEU A 39 3.43 0.33 1.33
CA LEU A 39 2.06 0.15 0.91
C LEU A 39 1.50 1.43 0.34
N CYS A 40 0.68 1.29 -0.69
CA CYS A 40 -0.15 2.38 -1.17
C CYS A 40 -1.27 2.67 -0.15
N ASN A 41 -1.86 3.87 -0.22
CA ASN A 41 -2.97 4.28 0.64
C ASN A 41 -4.13 3.26 0.69
N SER A 42 -4.46 2.64 -0.44
CA SER A 42 -5.53 1.64 -0.51
C SER A 42 -5.18 0.37 0.27
N CYS A 43 -3.99 -0.20 0.04
CA CYS A 43 -3.54 -1.41 0.71
C CYS A 43 -3.30 -1.18 2.20
N TYR A 44 -2.78 -0.02 2.60
CA TYR A 44 -2.66 0.35 4.01
C TYR A 44 -4.03 0.34 4.70
N LYS A 45 -5.05 0.98 4.11
CA LYS A 45 -6.41 0.98 4.66
C LYS A 45 -7.01 -0.42 4.75
N ILE A 46 -6.79 -1.26 3.73
CA ILE A 46 -7.23 -2.66 3.74
C ILE A 46 -6.55 -3.43 4.88
N GLN A 47 -5.23 -3.31 5.00
CA GLN A 47 -4.47 -3.98 6.05
C GLN A 47 -4.93 -3.57 7.45
N GLN A 48 -5.19 -2.28 7.68
CA GLN A 48 -5.72 -1.79 8.95
C GLN A 48 -7.11 -2.37 9.26
N ARG A 49 -7.96 -2.56 8.24
CA ARG A 49 -9.26 -3.24 8.40
C ARG A 49 -9.10 -4.73 8.69
N LEU A 50 -8.13 -5.40 8.05
CA LEU A 50 -7.86 -6.82 8.27
C LEU A 50 -7.26 -7.07 9.66
N LYS A 51 -6.32 -6.25 10.13
CA LYS A 51 -5.75 -6.35 11.49
C LYS A 51 -6.83 -6.31 12.58
N LYS A 52 -7.85 -5.45 12.42
CA LYS A 52 -9.01 -5.39 13.33
C LYS A 52 -9.83 -6.69 13.34
N LYS A 53 -9.92 -7.40 12.21
CA LYS A 53 -10.60 -8.71 12.13
C LYS A 53 -9.75 -9.83 12.72
N THR A 54 -8.45 -9.85 12.43
CA THR A 54 -7.52 -10.87 12.95
C THR A 54 -7.45 -10.82 14.47
N ASN A 55 -7.42 -9.63 15.08
CA ASN A 55 -7.42 -9.52 16.55
C ASN A 55 -8.72 -10.05 17.19
N LYS A 56 -9.84 -10.01 16.46
CA LYS A 56 -11.11 -10.62 16.89
C LYS A 56 -11.10 -12.14 16.78
N ASN A 57 -10.46 -12.68 15.73
CA ASN A 57 -10.34 -14.13 15.52
C ASN A 57 -9.21 -14.81 16.32
N GLN A 58 -8.24 -14.06 16.86
CA GLN A 58 -7.15 -14.65 17.65
C GLN A 58 -7.53 -14.87 19.12
N ILE A 59 -8.50 -14.11 19.66
CA ILE A 59 -9.05 -14.35 21.00
C ILE A 59 -9.90 -15.64 21.04
N GLU A 60 -10.33 -16.16 19.89
CA GLU A 60 -11.24 -17.32 19.79
C GLU A 60 -10.54 -18.64 19.41
N GLN A 61 -9.22 -18.75 19.60
CA GLN A 61 -8.47 -20.00 19.38
C GLN A 61 -7.67 -20.47 20.62
N GLU A 62 -7.62 -19.68 21.70
CA GLU A 62 -6.85 -19.98 22.92
C GLU A 62 -7.75 -20.34 24.12
N SER A 63 -8.95 -20.89 23.87
CA SER A 63 -9.86 -21.41 24.91
C SER A 63 -10.33 -22.84 24.63
N ASN A 64 -9.62 -23.59 23.79
CA ASN A 64 -9.89 -25.02 23.60
C ASN A 64 -8.60 -25.81 23.39
N LYS A 65 -7.72 -25.83 24.40
CA LYS A 65 -6.88 -26.99 24.68
C LYS A 65 -6.40 -27.00 26.13
#